data_AF-A0A4Y2GFV1-F1
#
_entry.id   AF-A0A4Y2GFV1-F1
#
_cell.length_a   1.000
_cell.length_b   1.000
_cell.length_c   1.000
_cell.angle_alpha   90.00
_cell.angle_beta   90.00
_cell.angle_gamma   90.00
#
_symmetry.space_group_name_H-M   'P 1'
#
loop_
_entity.id
_entity.type
_entity.pdbx_description
1 polymer ?
#
loop_
_entity_poly.entity_id
_entity_poly.type
_entity_poly.pdbx_seq_one_letter_code
_entity_poly.pdbx_strand_id
1 'polypeptide(L)'
;MYSWLNNSNLDGHLLRCMAHIILFLRVIGRSTKEELCVPILEAYVQELIKARKTSLVAPYASTLPKEQQIIWYAKFLEGVTDNNERQKCLQYAEEAGLDVPQITKTVVKNIREKDAVKIEPTTDLSAVTTQEDLQKIHAIDWLIFNPTQRAEAMKQANALMRVFVVQRKIDAAKLLFSKIPEDSVAVMMQLSKVRGMDELSADDDNSTREYLCFKAYLEAMEAFDAWFHHSIHAKPKGPAAPSGEHVTFKEKVAYEHELQQYQQDLERWQNVVTNLGSAALDCLYNVLLFVDGGWMIDQRTDGTLDENRQLQLSHLRKLCLPHVARLLQELLLSEEKYKETIQLVDIIATERYQLYKVFTQEDIKQMLRVSTDSSFALLDKNMDPLGYNCQ
;
A
#
# COMPACT_ATOMS: atom_id res chain seq x y z
N MET A 1 -41.09 -7.76 -27.74
CA MET A 1 -41.79 -6.77 -26.90
C MET A 1 -40.82 -5.85 -26.15
N TYR A 2 -39.59 -5.66 -26.63
CA TYR A 2 -38.53 -4.86 -25.99
C TYR A 2 -37.84 -3.88 -26.90
N SER A 3 -38.23 -3.85 -28.17
CA SER A 3 -37.73 -2.87 -29.14
C SER A 3 -37.93 -1.43 -28.67
N TRP A 4 -38.84 -1.19 -27.70
CA TRP A 4 -39.05 0.10 -27.08
C TRP A 4 -37.94 0.51 -26.10
N LEU A 5 -37.27 -0.42 -25.39
CA LEU A 5 -36.16 -0.11 -24.45
C LEU A 5 -34.98 0.60 -25.14
N ASN A 6 -34.82 0.40 -26.45
CA ASN A 6 -33.78 1.05 -27.26
C ASN A 6 -34.14 2.48 -27.70
N ASN A 7 -35.38 2.94 -27.47
CA ASN A 7 -35.78 4.32 -27.73
C ASN A 7 -35.49 5.18 -26.49
N SER A 8 -34.52 6.09 -26.64
CA SER A 8 -34.00 7.00 -25.62
C SER A 8 -34.99 8.04 -25.06
N ASN A 9 -36.26 8.01 -25.49
CA ASN A 9 -37.32 8.94 -25.08
C ASN A 9 -38.42 8.26 -24.24
N LEU A 10 -38.13 7.14 -23.58
CA LEU A 10 -39.13 6.51 -22.73
C LEU A 10 -39.45 7.35 -21.50
N ASP A 11 -40.71 7.69 -21.39
CA ASP A 11 -41.30 8.30 -20.21
C ASP A 11 -41.03 7.40 -18.99
N GLY A 12 -40.27 7.90 -18.01
CA GLY A 12 -39.89 7.15 -16.81
C GLY A 12 -41.11 6.59 -16.04
N HIS A 13 -42.30 7.13 -16.29
CA HIS A 13 -43.58 6.60 -15.81
C HIS A 13 -43.94 5.24 -16.41
N LEU A 14 -43.69 4.99 -17.71
CA LEU A 14 -43.97 3.71 -18.35
C LEU A 14 -43.05 2.61 -17.83
N LEU A 15 -41.75 2.89 -17.72
CA LEU A 15 -40.77 1.95 -17.16
C LEU A 15 -41.12 1.58 -15.72
N ARG A 16 -41.48 2.59 -14.91
CA ARG A 16 -41.96 2.36 -13.55
C ARG A 16 -43.20 1.46 -13.55
N CYS A 17 -44.20 1.77 -14.36
CA CYS A 17 -45.44 0.98 -14.43
C CYS A 17 -45.14 -0.48 -14.79
N MET A 18 -44.34 -0.72 -15.82
CA MET A 18 -43.96 -2.06 -16.25
C MET A 18 -43.20 -2.83 -15.17
N ALA A 19 -42.24 -2.19 -14.48
CA ALA A 19 -41.55 -2.82 -13.35
C ALA A 19 -42.50 -3.24 -12.23
N HIS A 20 -43.46 -2.38 -11.85
CA HIS A 20 -44.42 -2.70 -10.79
C HIS A 20 -45.40 -3.81 -11.21
N ILE A 21 -45.83 -3.84 -12.48
CA ILE A 21 -46.66 -4.93 -13.01
C ILE A 21 -45.91 -6.26 -12.94
N ILE A 22 -44.64 -6.30 -13.34
CA ILE A 22 -43.80 -7.51 -13.27
C ILE A 22 -43.69 -7.98 -11.82
N LEU A 23 -43.37 -7.08 -10.89
CA LEU A 23 -43.27 -7.42 -9.47
C LEU A 23 -44.59 -7.92 -8.89
N PHE A 24 -45.71 -7.29 -9.25
CA PHE A 24 -47.04 -7.75 -8.85
C PHE A 24 -47.33 -9.17 -9.37
N LEU A 25 -47.05 -9.43 -10.65
CA LEU A 25 -47.23 -10.76 -11.26
C LEU A 25 -46.41 -11.84 -10.54
N ARG A 26 -45.18 -11.54 -10.15
CA ARG A 26 -44.33 -12.44 -9.36
C ARG A 26 -44.90 -12.72 -7.97
N VAL A 27 -45.38 -11.69 -7.28
CA VAL A 27 -45.99 -11.82 -5.94
C VAL A 27 -47.23 -12.72 -5.96
N ILE A 28 -48.06 -12.64 -7.02
CA ILE A 28 -49.24 -13.50 -7.17
C ILE A 28 -48.94 -14.89 -7.76
N GLY A 29 -47.65 -15.25 -7.88
CA GLY A 29 -47.20 -16.58 -8.33
C GLY A 29 -47.43 -16.88 -9.81
N ARG A 30 -47.58 -15.85 -10.66
CA ARG A 30 -47.71 -16.05 -12.11
C ARG A 30 -46.34 -16.26 -12.74
N SER A 31 -46.23 -17.27 -13.59
CA SER A 31 -45.03 -17.53 -14.39
C SER A 31 -44.77 -16.36 -15.34
N THR A 32 -43.77 -15.56 -15.01
CA THR A 32 -43.20 -14.53 -15.90
C THR A 32 -42.16 -15.17 -16.82
N LYS A 33 -42.13 -14.77 -18.10
CA LYS A 33 -40.99 -15.12 -18.96
C LYS A 33 -39.81 -14.29 -18.47
N GLU A 34 -38.88 -14.89 -17.73
CA GLU A 34 -37.77 -14.16 -17.09
C GLU A 34 -36.89 -13.43 -18.11
N GLU A 35 -36.67 -14.03 -19.28
CA GLU A 35 -36.05 -13.39 -20.44
C GLU A 35 -36.76 -12.11 -20.87
N LEU A 36 -38.07 -12.00 -20.59
CA LEU A 36 -38.94 -10.86 -20.85
C LEU A 36 -39.04 -9.84 -19.70
N CYS A 37 -38.64 -10.20 -18.49
CA CYS A 37 -38.89 -9.39 -17.29
C CYS A 37 -37.61 -8.77 -16.72
N VAL A 38 -36.50 -9.52 -16.76
CA VAL A 38 -35.23 -9.11 -16.19
C VAL A 38 -34.69 -7.81 -16.80
N PRO A 39 -34.62 -7.65 -18.14
CA PRO A 39 -34.17 -6.38 -18.76
C PRO A 39 -34.99 -5.14 -18.38
N ILE A 40 -36.30 -5.30 -18.13
CA ILE A 40 -37.17 -4.17 -17.72
C ILE A 40 -36.87 -3.77 -16.27
N LEU A 41 -36.73 -4.75 -15.38
CA LEU A 41 -36.36 -4.49 -13.98
C LEU A 41 -34.95 -3.91 -13.89
N GLU A 42 -34.03 -4.43 -14.69
CA GLU A 42 -32.65 -3.95 -14.80
C GLU A 42 -32.61 -2.48 -15.28
N ALA A 43 -33.32 -2.15 -16.35
CA ALA A 43 -33.45 -0.77 -16.82
C ALA A 43 -34.05 0.14 -15.75
N TYR A 44 -35.04 -0.35 -14.97
CA TYR A 44 -35.61 0.44 -13.89
C TYR A 44 -34.62 0.67 -12.75
N VAL A 45 -33.83 -0.34 -12.36
CA VAL A 45 -32.74 -0.18 -11.38
C VAL A 45 -31.71 0.84 -11.87
N GLN A 46 -31.33 0.80 -13.15
CA GLN A 46 -30.44 1.81 -13.76
C GLN A 46 -31.01 3.23 -13.64
N GLU A 47 -32.30 3.42 -13.92
CA GLU A 47 -32.95 4.72 -13.77
C GLU A 47 -33.03 5.18 -12.31
N LEU A 48 -33.24 4.27 -11.35
CA LEU A 48 -33.19 4.61 -9.91
C LEU A 48 -31.80 5.07 -9.48
N ILE A 49 -30.75 4.43 -10.00
CA ILE A 49 -29.34 4.81 -9.76
C ILE A 49 -29.07 6.19 -10.34
N LYS A 50 -29.43 6.44 -11.61
CA LYS A 50 -29.27 7.75 -12.27
C LYS A 50 -30.01 8.87 -11.52
N ALA A 51 -31.23 8.57 -11.05
CA ALA A 51 -32.06 9.50 -10.30
C ALA A 51 -31.66 9.66 -8.82
N ARG A 52 -30.58 8.99 -8.35
CA ARG A 52 -30.09 9.01 -6.96
C ARG A 52 -31.15 8.67 -5.91
N LYS A 53 -32.07 7.74 -6.23
CA LYS A 53 -33.11 7.28 -5.30
C LYS A 53 -32.60 6.13 -4.43
N THR A 54 -31.65 6.45 -3.56
CA THR A 54 -30.82 5.49 -2.79
C THR A 54 -31.61 4.44 -2.01
N SER A 55 -32.67 4.86 -1.30
CA SER A 55 -33.52 3.96 -0.51
C SER A 55 -34.29 2.93 -1.33
N LEU A 56 -34.50 3.20 -2.63
CA LEU A 56 -35.26 2.32 -3.51
C LEU A 56 -34.34 1.33 -4.25
N VAL A 57 -33.04 1.60 -4.39
CA VAL A 57 -32.18 0.74 -5.21
C VAL A 57 -32.11 -0.70 -4.68
N ALA A 58 -31.99 -0.91 -3.36
CA ALA A 58 -31.82 -2.25 -2.80
C ALA A 58 -33.04 -3.17 -2.99
N PRO A 59 -34.28 -2.73 -2.67
CA PRO A 59 -35.47 -3.56 -2.89
C PRO A 59 -35.72 -3.93 -4.36
N TYR A 60 -35.40 -3.05 -5.31
CA TYR A 60 -35.56 -3.37 -6.73
C TYR A 60 -34.41 -4.25 -7.24
N ALA A 61 -33.17 -4.00 -6.79
CA ALA A 61 -32.02 -4.81 -7.14
C ALA A 61 -32.21 -6.27 -6.69
N SER A 62 -32.73 -6.52 -5.48
CA SER A 62 -32.94 -7.89 -4.95
C SER A 62 -33.91 -8.73 -5.78
N THR A 63 -34.70 -8.12 -6.66
CA THR A 63 -35.62 -8.81 -7.56
C THR A 63 -34.94 -9.32 -8.85
N LEU A 64 -33.68 -8.93 -9.10
CA LEU A 64 -32.88 -9.40 -10.23
C LEU A 64 -32.23 -10.77 -9.93
N PRO A 65 -31.71 -11.48 -10.95
CA PRO A 65 -30.85 -12.65 -10.74
C PRO A 65 -29.59 -12.32 -9.92
N LYS A 66 -29.07 -13.27 -9.15
CA LYS A 66 -27.94 -13.07 -8.21
C LYS A 66 -26.73 -12.37 -8.82
N GLU A 67 -26.32 -12.75 -10.02
CA GLU A 67 -25.17 -12.11 -10.70
C GLU A 67 -25.44 -10.63 -11.00
N GLN A 68 -26.65 -10.31 -11.47
CA GLN A 68 -27.06 -8.94 -11.76
C GLN A 68 -27.25 -8.09 -10.50
N GLN A 69 -27.71 -8.70 -9.39
CA GLN A 69 -27.77 -8.04 -8.09
C GLN A 69 -26.39 -7.50 -7.70
N ILE A 70 -25.37 -8.35 -7.79
CA ILE A 70 -23.99 -7.98 -7.43
C ILE A 70 -23.47 -6.87 -8.35
N ILE A 71 -23.61 -7.04 -9.67
CA ILE A 71 -23.10 -6.09 -10.67
C ILE A 71 -23.76 -4.71 -10.51
N TRP A 72 -25.09 -4.64 -10.46
CA TRP A 72 -25.81 -3.37 -10.45
C TRP A 72 -25.73 -2.67 -9.11
N TYR A 73 -25.81 -3.41 -8.01
CA TYR A 73 -25.67 -2.81 -6.69
C TYR A 73 -24.24 -2.36 -6.43
N ALA A 74 -23.22 -3.10 -6.89
CA ALA A 74 -21.85 -2.62 -6.82
C ALA A 74 -21.66 -1.33 -7.63
N LYS A 75 -22.16 -1.28 -8.88
CA LYS A 75 -22.11 -0.08 -9.73
C LYS A 75 -22.81 1.13 -9.11
N PHE A 76 -23.89 0.89 -8.35
CA PHE A 76 -24.55 1.94 -7.55
C PHE A 76 -23.62 2.46 -6.45
N LEU A 77 -23.04 1.57 -5.64
CA LEU A 77 -22.16 1.94 -4.53
C LEU A 77 -20.86 2.62 -4.98
N GLU A 78 -20.35 2.34 -6.18
CA GLU A 78 -19.22 3.08 -6.77
C GLU A 78 -19.46 4.59 -6.85
N GLY A 79 -20.72 5.02 -6.98
CA GLY A 79 -21.10 6.44 -7.01
C GLY A 79 -21.27 7.08 -5.64
N VAL A 80 -21.20 6.31 -4.54
CA VAL A 80 -21.46 6.78 -3.17
C VAL A 80 -20.15 7.19 -2.50
N THR A 81 -19.99 8.49 -2.29
CA THR A 81 -18.77 9.08 -1.72
C THR A 81 -18.88 9.38 -0.22
N ASP A 82 -20.09 9.62 0.31
CA ASP A 82 -20.29 9.99 1.72
C ASP A 82 -20.33 8.76 2.63
N ASN A 83 -19.53 8.74 3.70
CA ASN A 83 -19.41 7.59 4.60
C ASN A 83 -20.70 7.22 5.34
N ASN A 84 -21.53 8.20 5.73
CA ASN A 84 -22.81 7.91 6.39
C ASN A 84 -23.79 7.29 5.39
N GLU A 85 -23.77 7.77 4.14
CA GLU A 85 -24.54 7.19 3.04
C GLU A 85 -24.09 5.75 2.74
N ARG A 86 -22.77 5.47 2.75
CA ARG A 86 -22.24 4.12 2.58
C ARG A 86 -22.86 3.11 3.55
N GLN A 87 -22.83 3.43 4.85
CA GLN A 87 -23.39 2.56 5.89
C GLN A 87 -24.89 2.34 5.71
N LYS A 88 -25.65 3.40 5.38
CA LYS A 88 -27.10 3.28 5.10
C LYS A 88 -27.38 2.38 3.90
N CYS A 89 -26.60 2.51 2.82
CA CYS A 89 -26.75 1.65 1.66
C CYS A 89 -26.46 0.19 2.00
N LEU A 90 -25.42 -0.10 2.78
CA LEU A 90 -25.15 -1.46 3.24
C LEU A 90 -26.30 -2.01 4.09
N GLN A 91 -26.86 -1.21 5.00
CA GLN A 91 -28.04 -1.61 5.78
C GLN A 91 -29.24 -1.95 4.87
N TYR A 92 -29.54 -1.12 3.87
CA TYR A 92 -30.62 -1.43 2.91
C TYR A 92 -30.34 -2.70 2.12
N ALA A 93 -29.07 -2.99 1.80
CA ALA A 93 -28.69 -4.22 1.12
C ALA A 93 -28.91 -5.45 2.01
N GLU A 94 -28.54 -5.38 3.29
CA GLU A 94 -28.80 -6.45 4.26
C GLU A 94 -30.31 -6.69 4.46
N GLU A 95 -31.09 -5.63 4.65
CA GLU A 95 -32.55 -5.71 4.80
C GLU A 95 -33.24 -6.30 3.55
N ALA A 96 -32.70 -6.02 2.36
CA ALA A 96 -33.18 -6.58 1.10
C ALA A 96 -32.67 -8.00 0.80
N GLY A 97 -31.83 -8.58 1.67
CA GLY A 97 -31.26 -9.92 1.51
C GLY A 97 -30.21 -10.03 0.40
N LEU A 98 -29.54 -8.93 0.06
CA LEU A 98 -28.45 -8.93 -0.92
C LEU A 98 -27.16 -9.50 -0.31
N ASP A 99 -26.32 -10.09 -1.16
CA ASP A 99 -24.99 -10.58 -0.75
C ASP A 99 -24.01 -9.42 -0.57
N VAL A 100 -24.08 -8.78 0.60
CA VAL A 100 -23.23 -7.63 0.95
C VAL A 100 -21.74 -7.97 0.86
N PRO A 101 -21.26 -9.14 1.31
CA PRO A 101 -19.86 -9.51 1.13
C PRO A 101 -19.38 -9.55 -0.33
N GLN A 102 -20.16 -10.15 -1.24
CA GLN A 102 -19.79 -10.19 -2.66
C GLN A 102 -19.93 -8.84 -3.35
N ILE A 103 -20.94 -8.06 -2.96
CA ILE A 103 -21.15 -6.70 -3.47
C ILE A 103 -19.98 -5.80 -3.12
N THR A 104 -19.61 -5.68 -1.84
CA THR A 104 -18.52 -4.81 -1.39
C THR A 104 -17.17 -5.22 -1.99
N LYS A 105 -16.90 -6.52 -2.10
CA LYS A 105 -15.75 -7.05 -2.84
C LYS A 105 -15.73 -6.57 -4.30
N THR A 106 -16.87 -6.68 -4.99
CA THR A 106 -17.01 -6.22 -6.37
C THR A 106 -16.82 -4.71 -6.51
N VAL A 107 -17.37 -3.91 -5.59
CA VAL A 107 -17.19 -2.44 -5.58
C VAL A 107 -15.71 -2.07 -5.51
N VAL A 108 -14.98 -2.62 -4.55
CA VAL A 108 -13.55 -2.32 -4.38
C VAL A 108 -12.74 -2.76 -5.60
N LYS A 109 -13.04 -3.95 -6.15
CA LYS A 109 -12.41 -4.45 -7.36
C LYS A 109 -12.66 -3.52 -8.55
N ASN A 110 -13.90 -3.09 -8.78
CA ASN A 110 -14.26 -2.19 -9.88
C ASN A 110 -13.55 -0.83 -9.78
N ILE A 111 -13.53 -0.23 -8.58
CA ILE A 111 -12.85 1.06 -8.36
C ILE A 111 -11.34 0.94 -8.60
N ARG A 112 -10.73 -0.17 -8.16
CA ARG A 112 -9.30 -0.45 -8.38
C ARG A 112 -8.97 -0.63 -9.86
N GLU A 113 -9.81 -1.36 -10.60
CA GLU A 113 -9.55 -1.76 -12.00
C GLU A 113 -9.99 -0.72 -13.04
N LYS A 114 -10.72 0.32 -12.63
CA LYS A 114 -11.29 1.37 -13.49
C LYS A 114 -10.30 2.02 -14.46
N ASP A 115 -9.04 2.14 -14.07
CA ASP A 115 -7.99 2.81 -14.85
C ASP A 115 -6.91 1.87 -15.40
N ALA A 116 -7.03 0.55 -15.19
CA ALA A 116 -6.06 -0.42 -15.73
C ALA A 116 -6.00 -0.41 -17.28
N VAL A 117 -7.03 0.15 -17.92
CA VAL A 117 -7.16 0.25 -19.38
C VAL A 117 -6.50 1.52 -19.95
N LYS A 118 -6.18 2.52 -19.11
CA LYS A 118 -5.59 3.81 -19.54
C LYS A 118 -4.10 3.91 -19.26
N ILE A 119 -3.34 2.83 -19.44
CA ILE A 119 -1.88 2.90 -19.42
C ILE A 119 -1.41 3.42 -20.78
N GLU A 120 -1.68 4.69 -21.06
CA GLU A 120 -0.74 5.42 -21.90
C GLU A 120 0.53 5.63 -21.08
N PRO A 121 1.73 5.42 -21.65
CA PRO A 121 2.99 5.67 -20.96
C PRO A 121 3.17 7.18 -20.82
N THR A 122 2.39 7.81 -19.94
CA THR A 122 2.60 9.19 -19.57
C THR A 122 3.83 9.24 -18.67
N THR A 123 4.83 9.96 -19.18
CA THR A 123 6.15 10.22 -18.60
C THR A 123 6.11 11.01 -17.30
N ASP A 124 4.93 11.37 -16.79
CA ASP A 124 4.75 12.08 -15.52
C ASP A 124 4.67 11.08 -14.35
N LEU A 125 5.86 10.58 -13.99
CA LEU A 125 6.13 9.88 -12.72
C LEU A 125 6.10 10.88 -11.54
N SER A 126 5.02 11.64 -11.39
CA SER A 126 4.85 12.41 -10.15
C SER A 126 4.57 11.39 -9.04
N ALA A 127 5.46 11.30 -8.05
CA ALA A 127 5.27 10.49 -6.85
C ALA A 127 4.14 11.04 -5.93
N VAL A 128 3.44 12.08 -6.38
CA VAL A 128 2.37 12.76 -5.66
C VAL A 128 1.12 11.87 -5.64
N THR A 129 0.48 11.80 -4.47
CA THR A 129 -0.79 11.11 -4.29
C THR A 129 -1.90 11.89 -5.02
N THR A 130 -2.53 11.27 -6.01
CA THR A 130 -3.60 11.91 -6.80
C THR A 130 -4.97 11.73 -6.13
N GLN A 131 -5.97 12.49 -6.59
CA GLN A 131 -7.35 12.31 -6.14
C GLN A 131 -7.90 10.92 -6.51
N GLU A 132 -7.46 10.33 -7.63
CA GLU A 132 -7.82 8.97 -8.03
C GLU A 132 -7.21 7.93 -7.10
N ASP A 133 -5.96 8.13 -6.66
CA ASP A 133 -5.32 7.28 -5.66
C ASP A 133 -6.12 7.32 -4.34
N LEU A 134 -6.52 8.51 -3.88
CA LEU A 134 -7.36 8.67 -2.70
C LEU A 134 -8.70 7.96 -2.86
N GLN A 135 -9.35 8.02 -4.03
CA GLN A 135 -10.60 7.28 -4.28
C GLN A 135 -10.41 5.77 -4.15
N LYS A 136 -9.30 5.22 -4.66
CA LYS A 136 -8.95 3.80 -4.52
C LYS A 136 -8.68 3.42 -3.07
N ILE A 137 -8.00 4.29 -2.31
CA ILE A 137 -7.74 4.09 -0.87
C ILE A 137 -9.06 4.10 -0.09
N HIS A 138 -9.93 5.08 -0.35
CA HIS A 138 -11.25 5.18 0.29
C HIS A 138 -12.20 4.05 -0.09
N ALA A 139 -11.95 3.32 -1.18
CA ALA A 139 -12.75 2.15 -1.53
C ALA A 139 -12.58 1.04 -0.49
N ILE A 140 -11.40 0.90 0.13
CA ILE A 140 -11.15 -0.12 1.16
C ILE A 140 -12.10 0.01 2.34
N ASP A 141 -12.58 1.22 2.64
CA ASP A 141 -13.54 1.47 3.72
C ASP A 141 -14.81 0.59 3.58
N TRP A 142 -15.23 0.25 2.35
CA TRP A 142 -16.35 -0.66 2.10
C TRP A 142 -16.19 -2.05 2.72
N LEU A 143 -14.95 -2.56 2.77
CA LEU A 143 -14.64 -3.88 3.32
C LEU A 143 -14.35 -3.81 4.83
N ILE A 144 -13.87 -2.66 5.32
CA ILE A 144 -13.54 -2.48 6.74
C ILE A 144 -14.79 -2.34 7.62
N PHE A 145 -15.92 -1.89 7.06
CA PHE A 145 -17.18 -1.82 7.81
C PHE A 145 -17.64 -3.16 8.39
N ASN A 146 -17.31 -4.28 7.73
CA ASN A 146 -17.66 -5.62 8.20
C ASN A 146 -16.39 -6.40 8.62
N PRO A 147 -16.20 -6.68 9.92
CA PRO A 147 -15.04 -7.45 10.40
C PRO A 147 -14.88 -8.82 9.74
N THR A 148 -15.96 -9.45 9.26
CA THR A 148 -15.89 -10.75 8.57
C THR A 148 -15.15 -10.70 7.23
N GLN A 149 -14.98 -9.50 6.66
CA GLN A 149 -14.30 -9.26 5.39
C GLN A 149 -12.85 -8.81 5.54
N ARG A 150 -12.28 -8.85 6.75
CA ARG A 150 -10.92 -8.39 7.03
C ARG A 150 -9.86 -9.01 6.10
N ALA A 151 -10.00 -10.31 5.82
CA ALA A 151 -9.12 -11.02 4.90
C ALA A 151 -9.19 -10.47 3.47
N GLU A 152 -10.39 -10.15 2.97
CA GLU A 152 -10.55 -9.55 1.64
C GLU A 152 -10.03 -8.10 1.63
N ALA A 153 -10.28 -7.32 2.68
CA ALA A 153 -9.74 -5.96 2.81
C ALA A 153 -8.22 -5.95 2.71
N MET A 154 -7.56 -6.88 3.40
CA MET A 154 -6.11 -7.04 3.34
C MET A 154 -5.61 -7.45 1.95
N LYS A 155 -6.26 -8.42 1.29
CA LYS A 155 -5.91 -8.82 -0.09
C LYS A 155 -6.03 -7.66 -1.09
N GLN A 156 -7.10 -6.86 -0.97
CA GLN A 156 -7.31 -5.68 -1.81
C GLN A 156 -6.31 -4.56 -1.51
N ALA A 157 -6.00 -4.32 -0.24
CA ALA A 157 -4.98 -3.36 0.16
C ALA A 157 -3.59 -3.78 -0.33
N ASN A 158 -3.20 -5.05 -0.19
CA ASN A 158 -1.95 -5.57 -0.74
C ASN A 158 -1.86 -5.34 -2.25
N ALA A 159 -2.93 -5.65 -2.99
CA ALA A 159 -2.95 -5.41 -4.43
C ALA A 159 -2.75 -3.94 -4.82
N LEU A 160 -3.34 -3.01 -4.08
CA LEU A 160 -3.13 -1.57 -4.29
C LEU A 160 -1.74 -1.11 -3.83
N MET A 161 -1.22 -1.62 -2.71
CA MET A 161 0.14 -1.32 -2.24
C MET A 161 1.19 -1.78 -3.25
N ARG A 162 1.01 -2.94 -3.90
CA ARG A 162 1.88 -3.39 -5.00
C ARG A 162 1.97 -2.34 -6.11
N VAL A 163 0.83 -1.74 -6.50
CA VAL A 163 0.78 -0.68 -7.52
C VAL A 163 1.45 0.61 -7.04
N PHE A 164 1.13 1.09 -5.85
CA PHE A 164 1.69 2.33 -5.33
C PHE A 164 3.20 2.27 -5.11
N VAL A 165 3.72 1.14 -4.62
CA VAL A 165 5.17 0.96 -4.44
C VAL A 165 5.90 0.93 -5.79
N VAL A 166 5.36 0.26 -6.81
CA VAL A 166 5.93 0.30 -8.17
C VAL A 166 5.93 1.72 -8.74
N GLN A 167 4.88 2.49 -8.48
CA GLN A 167 4.77 3.91 -8.88
C GLN A 167 5.56 4.87 -7.99
N ARG A 168 6.28 4.37 -6.97
CA ARG A 168 7.01 5.17 -5.95
C ARG A 168 6.13 6.15 -5.15
N LYS A 169 4.83 5.91 -5.08
CA LYS A 169 3.88 6.69 -4.28
C LYS A 169 3.84 6.18 -2.84
N ILE A 170 4.92 6.39 -2.10
CA ILE A 170 5.09 5.85 -0.74
C ILE A 170 4.05 6.44 0.22
N ASP A 171 3.71 7.73 0.11
CA ASP A 171 2.69 8.36 0.94
C ASP A 171 1.29 7.75 0.73
N ALA A 172 0.93 7.45 -0.52
CA ALA A 172 -0.31 6.75 -0.84
C ALA A 172 -0.34 5.34 -0.23
N ALA A 173 0.79 4.62 -0.29
CA ALA A 173 0.93 3.31 0.34
C ALA A 173 0.82 3.37 1.87
N LYS A 174 1.42 4.38 2.52
CA LYS A 174 1.29 4.62 3.98
C LYS A 174 -0.15 4.94 4.37
N LEU A 175 -0.82 5.80 3.62
CA LEU A 175 -2.23 6.14 3.86
C LEU A 175 -3.14 4.93 3.67
N LEU A 176 -2.87 4.08 2.67
CA LEU A 176 -3.58 2.82 2.48
C LEU A 176 -3.33 1.84 3.63
N PHE A 177 -2.07 1.72 4.07
CA PHE A 177 -1.70 0.81 5.15
C PHE A 177 -2.44 1.14 6.45
N SER A 178 -2.57 2.44 6.77
CA SER A 178 -3.29 2.90 7.97
C SER A 178 -4.81 2.70 7.92
N LYS A 179 -5.38 2.40 6.74
CA LYS A 179 -6.80 2.01 6.60
C LYS A 179 -7.09 0.62 7.15
N ILE A 180 -6.09 -0.26 7.18
CA ILE A 180 -6.23 -1.62 7.71
C ILE A 180 -6.00 -1.56 9.22
N PRO A 181 -7.00 -1.88 10.05
CA PRO A 181 -6.85 -1.81 11.51
C PRO A 181 -5.81 -2.81 12.02
N GLU A 182 -5.07 -2.42 13.06
CA GLU A 182 -3.92 -3.20 13.56
C GLU A 182 -4.33 -4.58 14.11
N ASP A 183 -5.55 -4.72 14.60
CA ASP A 183 -6.15 -5.96 15.09
C ASP A 183 -6.59 -6.91 13.96
N SER A 184 -6.40 -6.54 12.69
CA SER A 184 -6.90 -7.30 11.53
C SER A 184 -6.44 -8.74 11.51
N VAL A 185 -5.16 -9.00 11.79
CA VAL A 185 -4.60 -10.36 11.83
C VAL A 185 -5.24 -11.19 12.95
N ALA A 186 -5.40 -10.59 14.13
CA ALA A 186 -6.05 -11.25 15.27
C ALA A 186 -7.52 -11.58 14.97
N VAL A 187 -8.26 -10.65 14.35
CA VAL A 187 -9.64 -10.88 13.92
C VAL A 187 -9.72 -11.98 12.88
N MET A 188 -8.82 -12.01 11.90
CA MET A 188 -8.78 -13.08 10.88
C MET A 188 -8.55 -14.45 11.52
N MET A 189 -7.61 -14.56 12.46
CA MET A 189 -7.37 -15.81 13.20
C MET A 189 -8.59 -16.21 14.04
N GLN A 190 -9.24 -15.27 14.73
CA GLN A 190 -10.45 -15.54 15.49
C GLN A 190 -11.58 -16.06 14.60
N LEU A 191 -11.79 -15.44 13.44
CA LEU A 191 -12.79 -15.87 12.46
C LEU A 191 -12.48 -17.25 11.89
N SER A 192 -11.20 -17.58 11.68
CA SER A 192 -10.78 -18.93 11.26
C SER A 192 -11.15 -19.98 12.32
N LYS A 193 -10.85 -19.69 13.59
CA LYS A 193 -11.19 -20.56 14.73
C LYS A 193 -12.68 -20.78 14.88
N VAL A 194 -13.50 -19.74 14.70
CA VAL A 194 -14.97 -19.85 14.72
C VAL A 194 -15.48 -20.77 13.60
N ARG A 195 -14.78 -20.84 12.47
CA ARG A 195 -15.09 -21.76 11.36
C ARG A 195 -14.54 -23.18 11.58
N GLY A 196 -13.92 -23.45 12.73
CA GLY A 196 -13.34 -24.75 13.06
C GLY A 196 -11.97 -25.02 12.44
N MET A 197 -11.26 -23.99 12.00
CA MET A 197 -9.89 -24.09 11.47
C MET A 197 -8.90 -23.54 12.49
N ASP A 198 -7.83 -24.29 12.78
CA ASP A 198 -6.77 -23.87 13.71
C ASP A 198 -5.81 -22.85 13.08
N GLU A 199 -5.70 -22.86 11.75
CA GLU A 199 -4.82 -22.00 10.96
C GLU A 199 -5.62 -21.18 9.94
N LEU A 200 -4.96 -20.17 9.35
CA LEU A 200 -5.52 -19.43 8.22
C LEU A 200 -5.49 -20.30 6.95
N SER A 201 -6.33 -19.96 5.98
CA SER A 201 -6.19 -20.52 4.62
C SER A 201 -4.85 -20.07 4.02
N ALA A 202 -4.31 -20.83 3.05
CA ALA A 202 -3.05 -20.47 2.38
C ALA A 202 -3.08 -19.05 1.81
N ASP A 203 -4.21 -18.67 1.21
CA ASP A 203 -4.40 -17.36 0.60
C ASP A 203 -4.41 -16.24 1.66
N ASP A 204 -5.03 -16.48 2.81
CA ASP A 204 -5.09 -15.50 3.90
C ASP A 204 -3.76 -15.38 4.64
N ASP A 205 -3.04 -16.50 4.79
CA ASP A 205 -1.71 -16.55 5.40
C ASP A 205 -0.67 -15.83 4.53
N ASN A 206 -0.60 -16.17 3.24
CA ASN A 206 0.26 -15.48 2.28
C ASN A 206 -0.09 -13.99 2.15
N SER A 207 -1.38 -13.63 2.20
CA SER A 207 -1.81 -12.23 2.23
C SER A 207 -1.36 -11.52 3.52
N THR A 208 -1.41 -12.18 4.66
CA THR A 208 -0.92 -11.64 5.94
C THR A 208 0.58 -11.41 5.88
N ARG A 209 1.33 -12.38 5.36
CA ARG A 209 2.78 -12.26 5.16
C ARG A 209 3.13 -11.11 4.22
N GLU A 210 2.43 -10.98 3.11
CA GLU A 210 2.62 -9.87 2.16
C GLU A 210 2.35 -8.51 2.82
N TYR A 211 1.29 -8.40 3.64
CA TYR A 211 1.00 -7.19 4.41
C TYR A 211 2.14 -6.83 5.38
N LEU A 212 2.71 -7.81 6.06
CA LEU A 212 3.87 -7.62 6.94
C LEU A 212 5.15 -7.25 6.16
N CYS A 213 5.33 -7.77 4.95
CA CYS A 213 6.41 -7.35 4.07
C CYS A 213 6.27 -5.86 3.71
N PHE A 214 5.05 -5.41 3.38
CA PHE A 214 4.79 -3.98 3.16
C PHE A 214 5.05 -3.14 4.40
N LYS A 215 4.60 -3.59 5.59
CA LYS A 215 4.89 -2.92 6.86
C LYS A 215 6.39 -2.66 7.03
N ALA A 216 7.20 -3.71 6.94
CA ALA A 216 8.65 -3.60 7.09
C ALA A 216 9.28 -2.65 6.06
N TYR A 217 8.80 -2.68 4.81
CA TYR A 217 9.30 -1.79 3.77
C TYR A 217 8.95 -0.33 4.03
N LEU A 218 7.69 -0.03 4.39
CA LEU A 218 7.23 1.34 4.67
C LEU A 218 7.93 1.94 5.90
N GLU A 219 8.11 1.14 6.96
CA GLU A 219 8.88 1.52 8.14
C GLU A 219 10.34 1.82 7.79
N ALA A 220 10.97 1.02 6.92
CA ALA A 220 12.33 1.26 6.47
C ALA A 220 12.49 2.55 5.65
N MET A 221 11.54 2.85 4.76
CA MET A 221 11.55 4.12 4.02
C MET A 221 11.36 5.31 4.95
N GLU A 222 10.43 5.22 5.91
CA GLU A 222 10.19 6.28 6.88
C GLU A 222 11.37 6.53 7.81
N ALA A 223 12.00 5.48 8.33
CA ALA A 223 13.17 5.58 9.18
C ALA A 223 14.36 6.22 8.43
N PHE A 224 14.58 5.81 7.17
CA PHE A 224 15.61 6.41 6.33
C PHE A 224 15.33 7.88 6.03
N ASP A 225 14.10 8.23 5.65
CA ASP A 225 13.71 9.62 5.36
C ASP A 225 13.88 10.52 6.59
N ALA A 226 13.48 10.03 7.77
CA ALA A 226 13.65 10.76 9.04
C ALA A 226 15.13 11.00 9.35
N TRP A 227 15.97 9.98 9.19
CA TRP A 227 17.42 10.10 9.33
C TRP A 227 18.01 11.09 8.31
N PHE A 228 17.68 10.94 7.03
CA PHE A 228 18.21 11.75 5.93
C PHE A 228 17.86 13.23 6.08
N HIS A 229 16.60 13.53 6.43
CA HIS A 229 16.17 14.89 6.66
C HIS A 229 16.90 15.52 7.85
N HIS A 230 17.08 14.78 8.96
CA HIS A 230 17.77 15.29 10.14
C HIS A 230 19.29 15.42 9.93
N SER A 231 19.91 14.52 9.17
CA SER A 231 21.35 14.56 8.89
C SER A 231 21.72 15.74 7.97
N ILE A 232 20.86 16.10 7.03
CA ILE A 232 21.12 17.21 6.09
C ILE A 232 20.65 18.55 6.63
N HIS A 233 19.40 18.66 7.11
CA HIS A 233 18.78 19.95 7.37
C HIS A 233 18.91 20.42 8.82
N ALA A 234 19.09 19.50 9.78
CA ALA A 234 19.16 19.85 11.19
C ALA A 234 20.59 20.09 11.71
N LYS A 235 21.61 20.03 10.82
CA LYS A 235 23.01 20.24 11.22
C LYS A 235 23.24 21.67 11.71
N PRO A 236 23.69 21.87 12.96
CA PRO A 236 23.95 23.21 13.50
C PRO A 236 24.99 23.97 12.66
N LYS A 237 24.78 25.28 12.49
CA LYS A 237 25.72 26.17 11.81
C LYS A 237 26.66 26.78 12.83
N GLY A 238 27.96 26.79 12.51
CA GLY A 238 28.97 27.40 13.38
C GLY A 238 28.77 28.92 13.48
N PRO A 239 29.06 29.52 14.66
CA PRO A 239 29.00 30.97 14.82
C PRO A 239 30.05 31.66 13.94
N ALA A 240 29.71 32.81 13.38
CA ALA A 240 30.62 33.59 12.56
C ALA A 240 31.70 34.25 13.44
N ALA A 241 32.97 34.08 13.05
CA ALA A 241 34.06 34.73 13.78
C ALA A 241 33.93 36.26 13.68
N PRO A 242 34.07 37.00 14.81
CA PRO A 242 34.01 38.45 14.79
C PRO A 242 35.11 39.00 13.86
N SER A 243 34.71 39.78 12.86
CA SER A 243 35.59 40.27 11.78
C SER A 243 35.73 41.80 11.86
N GLY A 244 36.94 42.30 12.10
CA GLY A 244 37.27 43.74 12.13
C GLY A 244 38.59 44.05 12.85
N GLU A 245 39.21 45.21 12.57
CA GLU A 245 40.48 45.66 13.19
C GLU A 245 40.36 45.96 14.71
N HIS A 246 39.13 46.12 15.22
CA HIS A 246 38.84 46.40 16.63
C HIS A 246 37.76 45.46 17.20
N VAL A 247 38.10 44.19 17.42
CA VAL A 247 37.22 43.25 18.13
C VAL A 247 37.20 43.58 19.63
N THR A 248 36.02 43.89 20.16
CA THR A 248 35.80 44.25 21.56
C THR A 248 35.90 43.01 22.46
N PHE A 249 36.38 43.15 23.70
CA PHE A 249 36.38 42.05 24.69
C PHE A 249 34.99 41.40 24.87
N LYS A 250 33.91 42.19 24.83
CA LYS A 250 32.52 41.69 24.90
C LYS A 250 32.16 40.80 23.71
N GLU A 251 32.64 41.12 22.51
CA GLU A 251 32.38 40.34 21.29
C GLU A 251 33.14 39.01 21.31
N LYS A 252 34.36 39.00 21.90
CA LYS A 252 35.10 37.74 22.13
C LYS A 252 34.38 36.82 23.09
N VAL A 253 33.91 37.34 24.22
CA VAL A 253 33.17 36.55 25.22
C VAL A 253 31.82 36.06 24.67
N ALA A 254 31.13 36.87 23.87
CA ALA A 254 29.90 36.46 23.19
C ALA A 254 30.17 35.33 22.18
N TYR A 255 31.22 35.46 21.36
CA TYR A 255 31.64 34.41 20.43
C TYR A 255 32.05 33.12 21.15
N GLU A 256 32.76 33.20 22.29
CA GLU A 256 33.11 32.03 23.11
C GLU A 256 31.86 31.32 23.65
N HIS A 257 30.85 32.06 24.12
CA HIS A 257 29.59 31.49 24.58
C HIS A 257 28.79 30.86 23.41
N GLU A 258 28.72 31.55 22.27
CA GLU A 258 28.09 31.00 21.05
C GLU A 258 28.80 29.73 20.56
N LEU A 259 30.13 29.67 20.67
CA LEU A 259 30.91 28.49 20.32
C LEU A 259 30.63 27.32 21.27
N GLN A 260 30.52 27.58 22.58
CA GLN A 260 30.14 26.55 23.56
C GLN A 260 28.72 26.03 23.30
N GLN A 261 27.77 26.92 23.01
CA GLN A 261 26.40 26.51 22.66
C GLN A 261 26.38 25.70 21.37
N TYR A 262 27.11 26.13 20.35
CA TYR A 262 27.26 25.41 19.09
C TYR A 262 27.81 23.99 19.30
N GLN A 263 28.82 23.82 20.15
CA GLN A 263 29.37 22.50 20.48
C GLN A 263 28.33 21.58 21.13
N GLN A 264 27.53 22.10 22.08
CA GLN A 264 26.46 21.34 22.71
C GLN A 264 25.36 20.94 21.72
N ASP A 265 24.96 21.87 20.84
CA ASP A 265 23.94 21.60 19.83
C ASP A 265 24.46 20.60 18.78
N LEU A 266 25.75 20.65 18.45
CA LEU A 266 26.40 19.70 17.54
C LEU A 266 26.45 18.28 18.14
N GLU A 267 26.79 18.15 19.42
CA GLU A 267 26.78 16.86 20.12
C GLU A 267 25.36 16.28 20.19
N ARG A 268 24.35 17.11 20.51
CA ARG A 268 22.94 16.69 20.50
C ARG A 268 22.51 16.22 19.12
N TRP A 269 22.84 16.98 18.07
CA TRP A 269 22.54 16.62 16.70
C TRP A 269 23.20 15.30 16.31
N GLN A 270 24.48 15.10 16.62
CA GLN A 270 25.19 13.84 16.38
C GLN A 270 24.49 12.66 17.05
N ASN A 271 24.14 12.78 18.33
CA ASN A 271 23.44 11.72 19.07
C ASN A 271 22.10 11.36 18.42
N VAL A 272 21.31 12.36 17.98
CA VAL A 272 20.04 12.12 17.29
C VAL A 272 20.27 11.43 15.95
N VAL A 273 21.24 11.89 15.15
CA VAL A 273 21.57 11.27 13.85
C VAL A 273 22.01 9.82 14.02
N THR A 274 22.86 9.51 15.01
CA THR A 274 23.29 8.13 15.30
C THR A 274 22.11 7.23 15.72
N ASN A 275 21.21 7.74 16.56
CA ASN A 275 20.02 6.97 16.97
C ASN A 275 19.07 6.70 15.80
N LEU A 276 18.81 7.73 14.99
CA LEU A 276 17.99 7.59 13.77
C LEU A 276 18.67 6.66 12.75
N GLY A 277 19.99 6.74 12.62
CA GLY A 277 20.78 5.87 11.74
C GLY A 277 20.71 4.41 12.17
N SER A 278 20.86 4.12 13.47
CA SER A 278 20.69 2.76 13.99
C SER A 278 19.29 2.21 13.73
N ALA A 279 18.24 3.00 13.98
CA ALA A 279 16.86 2.59 13.72
C ALA A 279 16.61 2.34 12.22
N ALA A 280 17.14 3.19 11.35
CA ALA A 280 17.05 3.01 9.91
C ALA A 280 17.81 1.75 9.42
N LEU A 281 19.01 1.48 9.96
CA LEU A 281 19.75 0.24 9.69
C LEU A 281 18.92 -0.99 10.04
N ASP A 282 18.36 -1.03 11.25
CA ASP A 282 17.54 -2.16 11.71
C ASP A 282 16.34 -2.40 10.77
N CYS A 283 15.60 -1.34 10.43
CA CYS A 283 14.47 -1.45 9.51
C CYS A 283 14.89 -1.89 8.09
N LEU A 284 15.98 -1.36 7.54
CA LEU A 284 16.48 -1.74 6.22
C LEU A 284 16.96 -3.20 6.19
N TYR A 285 17.67 -3.66 7.23
CA TYR A 285 18.06 -5.07 7.37
C TYR A 285 16.86 -5.99 7.53
N ASN A 286 15.82 -5.58 8.27
CA ASN A 286 14.58 -6.36 8.40
C ASN A 286 13.91 -6.64 7.05
N VAL A 287 14.06 -5.72 6.07
CA VAL A 287 13.57 -5.95 4.70
C VAL A 287 14.49 -6.92 3.94
N LEU A 288 15.81 -6.71 3.96
CA LEU A 288 16.76 -7.58 3.23
C LEU A 288 16.79 -9.01 3.78
N LEU A 289 16.70 -9.14 5.10
CA LEU A 289 16.82 -10.38 5.87
C LEU A 289 15.47 -10.82 6.45
N PHE A 290 14.39 -10.50 5.75
CA PHE A 290 13.04 -10.82 6.20
C PHE A 290 12.91 -12.32 6.49
N VAL A 291 12.28 -12.64 7.63
CA VAL A 291 12.24 -13.99 8.19
C VAL A 291 11.58 -15.02 7.26
N ASP A 292 11.90 -16.29 7.46
CA ASP A 292 11.26 -17.44 6.82
C ASP A 292 11.18 -17.32 5.29
N GLY A 293 12.33 -17.33 4.62
CA GLY A 293 12.41 -17.37 3.16
C GLY A 293 12.54 -16.02 2.46
N GLY A 294 12.36 -14.89 3.15
CA GLY A 294 12.64 -13.56 2.58
C GLY A 294 11.41 -12.75 2.15
N TRP A 295 11.66 -11.48 1.81
CA TRP A 295 10.64 -10.45 1.58
C TRP A 295 9.82 -10.69 0.31
N MET A 296 8.50 -10.57 0.37
CA MET A 296 7.60 -10.82 -0.77
C MET A 296 7.75 -12.23 -1.40
N ILE A 297 7.95 -13.25 -0.55
CA ILE A 297 7.93 -14.66 -0.95
C ILE A 297 6.85 -15.39 -0.18
N ASP A 298 5.90 -16.00 -0.89
CA ASP A 298 4.87 -16.86 -0.30
C ASP A 298 5.50 -18.10 0.35
N GLN A 299 4.97 -18.52 1.49
CA GLN A 299 5.43 -19.73 2.19
C GLN A 299 4.54 -20.93 1.89
N ARG A 300 3.27 -20.68 1.62
CA ARG A 300 2.29 -21.72 1.32
C ARG A 300 1.98 -21.78 -0.15
N THR A 301 2.04 -22.99 -0.71
CA THR A 301 1.80 -23.25 -2.14
C THR A 301 0.51 -24.02 -2.40
N ASP A 302 -0.22 -24.39 -1.35
CA ASP A 302 -1.49 -25.12 -1.40
C ASP A 302 -2.72 -24.20 -1.56
N GLY A 303 -2.49 -22.90 -1.80
CA GLY A 303 -3.51 -21.89 -2.06
C GLY A 303 -3.89 -21.76 -3.53
N THR A 304 -4.67 -20.72 -3.83
CA THR A 304 -5.07 -20.36 -5.19
C THR A 304 -3.87 -19.85 -5.98
N LEU A 305 -3.59 -20.46 -7.13
CA LEU A 305 -2.52 -20.01 -8.01
C LEU A 305 -2.93 -18.69 -8.72
N ASP A 306 -2.18 -17.63 -8.45
CA ASP A 306 -2.31 -16.33 -9.13
C ASP A 306 -0.94 -15.94 -9.72
N GLU A 307 -0.72 -16.31 -10.98
CA GLU A 307 0.54 -16.04 -11.70
C GLU A 307 0.81 -14.54 -11.85
N ASN A 308 -0.24 -13.72 -12.00
CA ASN A 308 -0.10 -12.28 -12.11
C ASN A 308 0.41 -11.68 -10.80
N ARG A 309 -0.13 -12.13 -9.65
CA ARG A 309 0.38 -11.73 -8.33
C ARG A 309 1.83 -12.18 -8.16
N GLN A 310 2.17 -13.41 -8.50
CA GLN A 310 3.56 -13.90 -8.38
C GLN A 310 4.55 -13.08 -9.22
N LEU A 311 4.16 -12.70 -10.44
CA LEU A 311 4.96 -11.81 -11.27
C LEU A 311 5.13 -10.43 -10.62
N GLN A 312 4.06 -9.86 -10.04
CA GLN A 312 4.12 -8.59 -9.33
C GLN A 312 5.05 -8.65 -8.10
N LEU A 313 5.00 -9.72 -7.31
CA LEU A 313 5.92 -9.92 -6.17
C LEU A 313 7.38 -10.02 -6.61
N SER A 314 7.64 -10.79 -7.67
CA SER A 314 8.99 -10.91 -8.26
C SER A 314 9.50 -9.55 -8.78
N HIS A 315 8.63 -8.77 -9.42
CA HIS A 315 8.96 -7.43 -9.90
C HIS A 315 9.27 -6.47 -8.74
N LEU A 316 8.46 -6.48 -7.68
CA LEU A 316 8.71 -5.69 -6.48
C LEU A 316 10.05 -6.02 -5.84
N ARG A 317 10.42 -7.30 -5.75
CA ARG A 317 11.72 -7.72 -5.23
C ARG A 317 12.89 -7.12 -6.03
N LYS A 318 12.80 -7.14 -7.36
CA LYS A 318 13.82 -6.56 -8.26
C LYS A 318 13.89 -5.04 -8.19
N LEU A 319 12.81 -4.37 -7.78
CA LEU A 319 12.76 -2.92 -7.64
C LEU A 319 13.24 -2.47 -6.24
N CYS A 320 12.69 -3.08 -5.20
CA CYS A 320 12.82 -2.62 -3.82
C CYS A 320 14.09 -3.12 -3.15
N LEU A 321 14.51 -4.37 -3.37
CA LEU A 321 15.67 -4.92 -2.66
C LEU A 321 17.00 -4.26 -3.08
N PRO A 322 17.27 -4.01 -4.38
CA PRO A 322 18.43 -3.21 -4.77
C PRO A 322 18.38 -1.77 -4.25
N HIS A 323 17.18 -1.17 -4.22
CA HIS A 323 17.00 0.16 -3.67
C HIS A 323 17.32 0.22 -2.18
N VAL A 324 16.79 -0.72 -1.39
CA VAL A 324 17.05 -0.84 0.06
C VAL A 324 18.55 -1.08 0.32
N ALA A 325 19.19 -1.94 -0.44
CA ALA A 325 20.64 -2.17 -0.32
C ALA A 325 21.44 -0.90 -0.59
N ARG A 326 21.05 -0.09 -1.59
CA ARG A 326 21.69 1.21 -1.86
C ARG A 326 21.50 2.18 -0.69
N LEU A 327 20.29 2.30 -0.14
CA LEU A 327 20.04 3.18 1.02
C LEU A 327 20.86 2.74 2.23
N LEU A 328 20.98 1.43 2.45
CA LEU A 328 21.83 0.87 3.50
C LEU A 328 23.31 1.22 3.28
N GLN A 329 23.82 1.11 2.05
CA GLN A 329 25.19 1.54 1.73
C GLN A 329 25.41 3.03 1.98
N GLU A 330 24.47 3.89 1.58
CA GLU A 330 24.54 5.33 1.80
C GLU A 330 24.61 5.67 3.29
N LEU A 331 23.79 4.99 4.10
CA LEU A 331 23.76 5.15 5.54
C LEU A 331 25.08 4.68 6.19
N LEU A 332 25.55 3.48 5.87
CA LEU A 332 26.81 2.93 6.41
C LEU A 332 28.03 3.78 6.03
N LEU A 333 28.09 4.28 4.80
CA LEU A 333 29.15 5.18 4.36
C LEU A 333 29.12 6.52 5.11
N SER A 334 27.92 7.08 5.33
CA SER A 334 27.77 8.36 6.04
C SER A 334 28.21 8.29 7.50
N GLU A 335 28.07 7.12 8.13
CA GLU A 335 28.53 6.83 9.49
C GLU A 335 29.98 6.30 9.54
N GLU A 336 30.69 6.30 8.41
CA GLU A 336 32.05 5.77 8.25
C GLU A 336 32.21 4.29 8.67
N LYS A 337 31.13 3.51 8.61
CA LYS A 337 31.10 2.07 8.93
C LYS A 337 31.54 1.22 7.74
N TYR A 338 32.74 1.49 7.22
CA TYR A 338 33.28 0.89 6.00
C TYR A 338 33.34 -0.65 6.03
N LYS A 339 33.66 -1.23 7.19
CA LYS A 339 33.68 -2.69 7.38
C LYS A 339 32.31 -3.32 7.14
N GLU A 340 31.26 -2.72 7.68
CA GLU A 340 29.89 -3.19 7.53
C GLU A 340 29.40 -3.02 6.08
N THR A 341 29.83 -1.97 5.38
CA THR A 341 29.58 -1.79 3.94
C THR A 341 30.11 -2.96 3.11
N ILE A 342 31.29 -3.50 3.46
CA ILE A 342 31.86 -4.67 2.79
C ILE A 342 31.08 -5.95 3.15
N GLN A 343 30.74 -6.13 4.43
CA GLN A 343 29.93 -7.28 4.89
C GLN A 343 28.55 -7.35 4.23
N LEU A 344 27.99 -6.22 3.81
CA LEU A 344 26.75 -6.21 3.05
C LEU A 344 26.86 -6.98 1.72
N VAL A 345 28.03 -6.98 1.08
CA VAL A 345 28.27 -7.75 -0.14
C VAL A 345 28.15 -9.25 0.15
N ASP A 346 28.70 -9.71 1.28
CA ASP A 346 28.58 -11.10 1.71
C ASP A 346 27.13 -11.48 1.98
N ILE A 347 26.37 -10.59 2.64
CA ILE A 347 24.94 -10.78 2.88
C ILE A 347 24.18 -10.98 1.57
N ILE A 348 24.46 -10.16 0.55
CA ILE A 348 23.78 -10.22 -0.74
C ILE A 348 24.18 -11.47 -1.54
N ALA A 349 25.44 -11.88 -1.45
CA ALA A 349 25.98 -13.08 -2.09
C ALA A 349 25.57 -14.39 -1.41
N THR A 350 25.03 -14.33 -0.18
CA THR A 350 24.74 -15.53 0.62
C THR A 350 23.65 -16.41 -0.02
N GLU A 351 23.92 -17.72 -0.10
CA GLU A 351 22.98 -18.71 -0.66
C GLU A 351 21.70 -18.92 0.17
N ARG A 352 21.71 -18.52 1.44
CA ARG A 352 20.52 -18.57 2.31
C ARG A 352 19.35 -17.73 1.78
N TYR A 353 19.64 -16.53 1.28
CA TYR A 353 18.61 -15.58 0.82
C TYR A 353 18.64 -15.38 -0.70
N GLN A 354 19.76 -15.73 -1.36
CA GLN A 354 19.97 -15.61 -2.80
C GLN A 354 19.60 -14.22 -3.36
N LEU A 355 19.90 -13.17 -2.60
CA LEU A 355 19.53 -11.80 -2.94
C LEU A 355 20.17 -11.38 -4.28
N TYR A 356 21.40 -11.83 -4.57
CA TYR A 356 22.08 -11.57 -5.84
C TYR A 356 21.23 -11.86 -7.10
N LYS A 357 20.24 -12.76 -7.04
CA LYS A 357 19.36 -13.09 -8.18
C LYS A 357 18.36 -11.98 -8.55
N VAL A 358 18.08 -11.06 -7.62
CA VAL A 358 17.14 -9.96 -7.86
C VAL A 358 17.84 -8.66 -8.29
N PHE A 359 19.16 -8.62 -8.24
CA PHE A 359 19.98 -7.46 -8.63
C PHE A 359 20.32 -7.53 -10.11
N THR A 360 20.35 -6.38 -10.76
CA THR A 360 20.90 -6.28 -12.12
C THR A 360 22.43 -6.31 -12.09
N GLN A 361 23.05 -6.56 -13.25
CA GLN A 361 24.50 -6.50 -13.35
C GLN A 361 25.05 -5.10 -13.03
N GLU A 362 24.28 -4.04 -13.30
CA GLU A 362 24.66 -2.67 -12.97
C GLU A 362 24.60 -2.42 -11.46
N ASP A 363 23.56 -2.91 -10.77
CA ASP A 363 23.44 -2.81 -9.32
C ASP A 363 24.64 -3.48 -8.62
N ILE A 364 25.01 -4.69 -9.06
CA ILE A 364 26.15 -5.42 -8.51
C ILE A 364 27.46 -4.66 -8.76
N LYS A 365 27.68 -4.14 -9.97
CA LYS A 365 28.87 -3.35 -10.29
C LYS A 365 28.97 -2.11 -9.41
N GLN A 366 27.86 -1.41 -9.21
CA GLN A 366 27.83 -0.21 -8.37
C GLN A 366 28.13 -0.54 -6.91
N MET A 367 27.51 -1.61 -6.40
CA MET A 367 27.72 -2.09 -5.03
C MET A 367 29.19 -2.48 -4.77
N LEU A 368 29.84 -3.16 -5.71
CA LEU A 368 31.25 -3.53 -5.63
C LEU A 368 32.19 -2.31 -5.71
N ARG A 369 31.86 -1.30 -6.53
CA ARG A 369 32.61 -0.03 -6.55
C ARG A 369 32.60 0.64 -5.17
N VAL A 370 31.41 0.79 -4.59
CA VAL A 370 31.23 1.38 -3.25
C VAL A 370 32.01 0.59 -2.17
N SER A 371 32.03 -0.73 -2.28
CA SER A 371 32.79 -1.58 -1.36
C SER A 371 34.30 -1.42 -1.55
N THR A 372 34.75 -1.20 -2.78
CA THR A 372 36.16 -0.94 -3.10
C THR A 372 36.60 0.41 -2.54
N ASP A 373 35.76 1.44 -2.68
CA ASP A 373 36.00 2.76 -2.08
C ASP A 373 36.05 2.68 -0.55
N SER A 374 35.21 1.85 0.05
CA SER A 374 35.24 1.55 1.49
C SER A 374 36.54 0.86 1.92
N SER A 375 37.04 -0.10 1.13
CA SER A 375 38.34 -0.72 1.37
C SER A 375 39.49 0.29 1.29
N PHE A 376 39.47 1.24 0.36
CA PHE A 376 40.46 2.31 0.30
C PHE A 376 40.41 3.21 1.55
N ALA A 377 39.21 3.58 2.00
CA ALA A 377 39.05 4.36 3.22
C ALA A 377 39.55 3.61 4.48
N LEU A 378 39.45 2.28 4.52
CA LEU A 378 40.02 1.45 5.59
C LEU A 378 41.56 1.41 5.54
N LEU A 379 42.15 1.34 4.35
CA LEU A 379 43.61 1.41 4.16
C LEU A 379 44.17 2.76 4.62
N ASP A 380 43.47 3.87 4.34
CA ASP A 380 43.84 5.20 4.83
C ASP A 380 43.81 5.29 6.38
N LYS A 381 43.02 4.43 7.03
CA LYS A 381 42.95 4.28 8.49
C LYS A 381 43.94 3.23 9.05
N ASN A 382 44.93 2.79 8.26
CA ASN A 382 45.93 1.76 8.62
C ASN A 382 45.34 0.39 8.99
N MET A 383 44.16 0.05 8.46
CA MET A 383 43.59 -1.30 8.54
C MET A 383 43.82 -2.06 7.23
N ASP A 384 43.59 -3.37 7.22
CA ASP A 384 43.54 -4.15 5.99
C ASP A 384 42.28 -3.79 5.15
N PRO A 385 42.18 -4.24 3.88
CA PRO A 385 41.03 -3.94 3.02
C PRO A 385 39.66 -4.41 3.54
N LEU A 386 39.62 -5.27 4.56
CA LEU A 386 38.41 -5.82 5.16
C LEU A 386 38.13 -5.25 6.56
N GLY A 387 38.96 -4.32 7.05
CA GLY A 387 38.80 -3.66 8.34
C GLY A 387 39.29 -4.48 9.52
N TYR A 388 40.30 -5.34 9.31
CA TYR A 388 41.08 -5.98 10.38
C TYR A 388 42.39 -5.22 10.59
N ASN A 389 42.92 -5.26 11.81
CA ASN A 389 44.21 -4.64 12.10
C ASN A 389 45.33 -5.39 11.39
N CYS A 390 46.18 -4.67 10.66
CA CYS A 390 47.42 -5.21 10.10
C CYS A 390 48.32 -5.66 11.26
N GLN A 391 48.65 -6.95 11.32
CA GLN A 391 49.58 -7.52 12.30
C GLN A 391 51.03 -7.14 12.02
#